data_AF-A0A527ZE04-F1
#
_entry.id   AF-A0A527ZE04-F1
#
_cell.length_a   1.000
_cell.length_b   1.000
_cell.length_c   1.000
_cell.angle_alpha   90.00
_cell.angle_beta   90.00
_cell.angle_gamma   90.00
#
_symmetry.space_group_name_H-M   'P 1'
#
loop_
_entity.id
_entity.type
_entity.pdbx_description
1 polymer ?
#
loop_
_entity_poly.entity_id
_entity_poly.type
_entity_poly.pdbx_seq_one_letter_code
_entity_poly.pdbx_strand_id
1 'polypeptide(L)' 'MNARVISKAKLPSRYVTVGPARAPHRSYLYAMGLSAAEIAQPLVGVASCWNEAAPCNISLMRQAQ' A
#
# COMPACT_ATOMS: atom_id res chain seq x y z
N MET A 1 -13.51 10.85 10.57
CA MET A 1 -13.89 9.50 10.08
C MET A 1 -13.33 8.48 11.05
N ASN A 2 -14.18 7.63 11.61
CA ASN A 2 -13.78 6.70 12.67
C ASN A 2 -13.06 5.50 12.04
N ALA A 3 -11.73 5.47 12.10
CA ALA A 3 -10.94 4.40 11.52
C ALA A 3 -11.16 3.11 12.33
N ARG A 4 -11.93 2.17 11.78
CA ARG A 4 -12.09 0.85 12.39
C ARG A 4 -10.71 0.19 12.48
N VAL A 5 -10.30 -0.21 13.67
CA VAL A 5 -9.01 -0.89 13.87
C VAL A 5 -9.09 -2.28 13.25
N ILE A 6 -8.36 -2.50 12.16
CA ILE A 6 -8.29 -3.79 11.47
C ILE A 6 -7.04 -4.53 11.92
N SER A 7 -7.22 -5.74 12.46
CA SER A 7 -6.09 -6.60 12.84
C SER A 7 -5.33 -7.09 11.61
N LYS A 8 -4.01 -6.96 11.63
CA LYS A 8 -3.12 -7.48 10.58
C LYS A 8 -2.88 -8.98 10.66
N ALA A 9 -3.37 -9.69 11.69
CA ALA A 9 -3.05 -11.11 11.90
C ALA A 9 -3.34 -12.00 10.68
N LYS A 10 -4.38 -11.67 9.89
CA LYS A 10 -4.77 -12.39 8.68
C LYS A 10 -4.37 -11.68 7.37
N LEU A 11 -3.77 -10.48 7.44
CA LEU A 11 -3.42 -9.70 6.25
C LEU A 11 -2.02 -10.04 5.73
N PRO A 12 -1.79 -10.14 4.42
CA PRO A 12 -0.46 -10.37 3.84
C PRO A 12 0.55 -9.28 4.22
N SER A 13 0.11 -8.02 4.35
CA SER A 13 0.99 -6.90 4.70
C SER A 13 1.72 -7.09 6.04
N ARG A 14 1.23 -7.97 6.93
CA ARG A 14 1.91 -8.28 8.20
C ARG A 14 3.34 -8.79 8.03
N TYR A 15 3.62 -9.49 6.93
CA TYR A 15 4.93 -10.08 6.67
C TYR A 15 6.02 -9.04 6.42
N VAL A 16 5.63 -7.80 6.10
CA VAL A 16 6.56 -6.70 5.83
C VAL A 16 6.43 -5.55 6.83
N THR A 17 5.35 -5.49 7.61
CA THR A 17 5.13 -4.39 8.56
C THR A 17 5.22 -4.79 10.04
N VAL A 18 4.99 -6.04 10.41
CA VAL A 18 4.83 -6.44 11.83
C VAL A 18 6.07 -7.14 12.38
N GLY A 19 6.48 -6.75 13.59
CA GLY A 19 7.56 -7.37 14.35
C GLY A 19 8.94 -6.72 14.17
N PRO A 20 9.88 -6.96 15.10
CA PRO A 20 11.22 -6.35 15.07
C PRO A 20 12.03 -6.74 13.84
N ALA A 21 11.97 -8.02 13.45
CA ALA A 21 12.67 -8.54 12.28
C ALA A 21 12.25 -7.90 10.94
N ARG A 22 11.13 -7.16 10.91
CA ARG A 22 10.63 -6.44 9.72
C ARG A 22 11.00 -4.95 9.73
N ALA A 23 11.87 -4.50 10.64
CA ALA A 23 12.37 -3.13 10.66
C ALA A 23 13.00 -2.69 9.32
N PRO A 24 13.82 -3.51 8.62
CA PRO A 24 14.36 -3.13 7.30
C PRO A 24 13.29 -2.98 6.22
N HIS A 25 12.19 -3.72 6.31
CA HIS A 25 11.10 -3.58 5.34
C HIS A 25 10.33 -2.27 5.60
N ARG A 26 10.10 -1.92 6.88
CA ARG A 26 9.46 -0.66 7.25
C ARG A 26 10.29 0.57 6.89
N SER A 27 11.62 0.50 6.89
CA SER A 27 12.45 1.65 6.49
C SER A 27 12.17 2.11 5.06
N TYR A 28 11.88 1.20 4.14
CA TYR A 28 11.45 1.56 2.78
C TYR A 28 10.07 2.24 2.76
N LEU A 29 9.14 1.80 3.60
CA LEU A 29 7.82 2.45 3.72
C LEU A 29 7.95 3.86 4.30
N TYR A 30 8.82 4.06 5.30
CA TYR A 30 9.12 5.39 5.83
C TYR A 30 9.79 6.28 4.77
N ALA A 31 10.71 5.74 3.97
CA ALA A 31 11.34 6.48 2.88
C ALA A 31 10.35 6.90 1.79
N MET A 32 9.27 6.15 1.58
CA MET A 32 8.14 6.53 0.71
C MET A 32 7.16 7.53 1.36
N GLY A 33 7.44 7.95 2.60
CA GLY A 33 6.65 8.98 3.29
C GLY A 33 5.50 8.45 4.15
N LEU A 34 5.35 7.13 4.33
CA LEU A 34 4.28 6.58 5.16
C LEU A 34 4.62 6.73 6.65
N SER A 35 3.65 7.18 7.44
CA SER A 35 3.74 7.22 8.91
C SER A 35 3.56 5.84 9.54
N ALA A 36 3.93 5.70 10.82
CA ALA A 36 3.69 4.46 11.56
C ALA A 36 2.18 4.11 11.65
N ALA A 37 1.31 5.12 11.69
CA ALA A 37 -0.14 4.94 11.72
C ALA A 37 -0.67 4.39 10.39
N GLU A 38 -0.20 4.90 9.25
CA GLU A 38 -0.56 4.41 7.91
C GLU A 38 0.01 3.02 7.65
N ILE A 39 1.25 2.76 8.09
CA ILE A 39 1.85 1.41 8.01
C ILE A 39 1.05 0.39 8.84
N ALA A 40 0.33 0.82 9.88
CA ALA A 40 -0.55 -0.04 10.67
C ALA A 40 -1.88 -0.37 9.96
N GLN A 41 -2.27 0.39 8.93
CA GLN A 41 -3.46 0.12 8.12
C GLN A 41 -3.22 -1.02 7.11
N PRO A 42 -4.27 -1.64 6.55
CA PRO A 42 -4.14 -2.56 5.43
C PRO A 42 -3.44 -1.88 4.24
N LEU A 43 -2.47 -2.56 3.63
CA LEU A 43 -1.85 -2.10 2.40
C LEU A 43 -2.65 -2.66 1.22
N VAL A 44 -3.09 -1.77 0.32
CA VAL A 44 -3.86 -2.11 -0.87
C VAL A 44 -3.03 -1.75 -2.10
N GLY A 45 -2.67 -2.74 -2.90
CA GLY A 45 -2.02 -2.50 -4.18
C GLY A 45 -3.05 -2.16 -5.24
N VAL A 46 -2.93 -1.00 -5.88
CA VAL A 46 -3.73 -0.62 -7.05
C VAL A 46 -2.92 -0.95 -8.30
N ALA A 47 -3.29 -2.01 -8.99
CA ALA A 47 -2.66 -2.41 -10.25
C ALA A 47 -3.41 -1.79 -11.42
N SER A 48 -2.69 -1.05 -12.28
CA SER A 48 -3.24 -0.43 -13.47
C SER A 48 -2.42 -0.81 -14.69
N CYS A 49 -3.09 -1.11 -15.80
CA CYS A 49 -2.46 -1.34 -17.10
C CYS A 49 -2.32 -0.04 -17.91
N TRP A 50 -2.32 1.12 -17.26
CA TRP A 50 -2.18 2.41 -17.94
C TRP A 50 -0.92 2.44 -18.83
N ASN A 51 -1.11 2.87 -20.06
CA ASN A 51 -0.07 3.21 -21.02
C ASN A 51 -0.68 4.06 -22.15
N GLU A 52 0.20 4.68 -22.94
CA GLU A 52 -0.17 5.54 -24.07
C GLU A 52 -0.03 4.84 -25.44
N ALA A 53 0.28 3.53 -25.44
CA ALA A 53 0.47 2.76 -26.66
C ALA A 53 -0.84 2.46 -27.40
N ALA A 54 -1.96 2.40 -26.67
CA ALA A 54 -3.28 2.14 -27.22
C ALA A 54 -4.37 2.94 -26.48
N PRO A 55 -5.43 3.39 -27.18
CA PRO A 55 -6.44 4.27 -26.59
C PRO A 55 -7.23 3.62 -25.44
N CYS A 56 -7.33 2.30 -25.41
CA CYS A 56 -8.02 1.56 -24.35
C CYS A 56 -7.42 1.73 -22.96
N ASN A 57 -6.14 2.09 -22.85
CA ASN A 57 -5.43 2.16 -21.57
C ASN A 57 -5.23 3.59 -21.03
N ILE A 58 -5.41 4.63 -21.86
CA ILE A 58 -5.05 6.02 -21.52
C ILE A 58 -5.83 6.56 -20.31
N SER A 59 -7.10 6.18 -20.17
CA SER A 59 -7.96 6.64 -19.06
C SER A 59 -7.64 5.97 -17.72
N LEU A 60 -6.87 4.87 -17.71
CA LEU A 60 -6.61 4.07 -16.51
C LEU A 60 -5.74 4.78 -15.47
N MET A 61 -4.97 5.81 -15.83
CA MET A 61 -4.19 6.60 -14.86
C MET A 61 -5.12 7.38 -13.95
N ARG A 62 -6.11 8.08 -14.53
CA ARG A 62 -7.09 8.86 -13.78
C ARG A 62 -7.95 7.99 -12.86
N GLN A 63 -8.22 6.74 -13.27
CA GLN A 63 -9.03 5.81 -12.47
C GLN A 63 -8.25 5.23 -11.28
N ALA A 64 -6.92 5.21 -11.35
CA ALA A 64 -6.06 4.66 -10.30
C ALA A 64 -5.67 5.69 -9.22
N GLN A 65 -5.89 6.97 -9.48
CA GLN A 65 -5.55 8.10 -8.60
C GLN A 65 -6.69 8.39 -7.62
#